data_AF-A0A7N0ZT19-F1
#
_entry.id   AF-A0A7N0ZT19-F1
#
_cell.length_a   1.000
_cell.length_b   1.000
_cell.length_c   1.000
_cell.angle_alpha   90.00
_cell.angle_beta   90.00
_cell.angle_gamma   90.00
#
_symmetry.space_group_name_H-M   'P 1'
#
loop_
_entity.id
_entity.type
_entity.pdbx_description
1 polymer ?
#
loop_
_entity_poly.entity_id
_entity_poly.type
_entity_poly.pdbx_seq_one_letter_code
_entity_poly.pdbx_strand_id
1 'polypeptide(L)'
;MKNRVSGGDSGGNAGRSSSAEGKNASKNLKRNKRRLGGGGLSLEAFANLKSKSNGYNPAIIKKQREFYKNAKYISKYKKVLKKEELPNELSMKIEPLEDDIEAKDDTETSANSRVKKNKHKTYKLNELYEQKRQEDERARKEREAIIQAKEQARKEALFRRKTARKNMFKKTRSGQPVMKYRMEQLLETIQASVKK
;
A
#
# COMPACT_ATOMS: atom_id res chain seq x y z
N MET A 1 -56.59 16.84 15.08
CA MET A 1 -57.47 15.86 15.75
C MET A 1 -57.26 14.49 15.12
N LYS A 2 -56.98 13.48 15.96
CA LYS A 2 -57.33 12.04 15.87
C LYS A 2 -57.10 11.25 14.56
N ASN A 3 -56.21 10.26 14.67
CA ASN A 3 -56.08 9.07 13.83
C ASN A 3 -57.39 8.23 13.80
N ARG A 4 -57.60 7.46 12.73
CA ARG A 4 -58.12 6.07 12.80
C ARG A 4 -57.84 5.26 11.52
N VAL A 5 -57.47 4.01 11.76
CA VAL A 5 -57.22 2.90 10.84
C VAL A 5 -58.51 2.10 10.65
N SER A 6 -58.74 1.56 9.44
CA SER A 6 -59.52 0.35 9.09
C SER A 6 -59.49 0.19 7.57
N GLY A 7 -59.25 -0.93 6.89
CA GLY A 7 -59.20 -2.35 7.23
C GLY A 7 -59.88 -3.15 6.08
N GLY A 8 -59.30 -4.31 5.70
CA GLY A 8 -59.89 -5.38 4.84
C GLY A 8 -59.79 -5.14 3.32
N ASP A 9 -58.94 -5.83 2.55
CA ASP A 9 -58.86 -7.26 2.19
C ASP A 9 -59.99 -7.77 1.28
N SER A 10 -59.63 -8.10 0.03
CA SER A 10 -60.40 -8.96 -0.87
C SER A 10 -59.46 -9.63 -1.88
N GLY A 11 -58.84 -10.73 -1.46
CA GLY A 11 -58.96 -12.02 -2.14
C GLY A 11 -58.53 -12.16 -3.61
N GLY A 12 -57.38 -12.83 -3.78
CA GLY A 12 -57.35 -14.10 -4.51
C GLY A 12 -56.99 -14.10 -6.00
N ASN A 13 -55.80 -14.60 -6.33
CA ASN A 13 -55.72 -15.68 -7.32
C ASN A 13 -54.50 -16.57 -7.06
N ALA A 14 -54.77 -17.82 -6.69
CA ALA A 14 -53.79 -18.88 -6.55
C ALA A 14 -53.53 -19.51 -7.92
N GLY A 15 -52.44 -19.10 -8.58
CA GLY A 15 -51.89 -19.76 -9.76
C GLY A 15 -50.62 -20.53 -9.40
N ARG A 16 -50.76 -21.83 -9.11
CA ARG A 16 -49.66 -22.79 -9.02
C ARG A 16 -49.04 -22.99 -10.42
N SER A 17 -47.74 -22.75 -10.55
CA SER A 17 -46.86 -23.35 -11.55
C SER A 17 -45.47 -23.45 -10.93
N SER A 18 -45.11 -24.60 -10.38
CA SER A 18 -44.23 -25.61 -11.01
C SER A 18 -42.75 -25.22 -11.03
N SER A 19 -41.92 -26.24 -10.74
CA SER A 19 -40.47 -26.35 -10.94
C SER A 19 -39.54 -25.42 -10.13
N ALA A 20 -39.11 -25.92 -8.97
CA ALA A 20 -37.72 -26.32 -8.75
C ALA A 20 -36.56 -25.43 -9.26
N GLU A 21 -36.63 -24.11 -9.19
CA GLU A 21 -35.50 -23.22 -9.56
C GLU A 21 -35.18 -22.15 -8.50
N GLY A 22 -35.16 -22.53 -7.21
CA GLY A 22 -34.90 -21.57 -6.12
C GLY A 22 -33.55 -21.70 -5.40
N LYS A 23 -32.86 -22.84 -5.52
CA LYS A 23 -31.75 -23.17 -4.61
C LYS A 23 -30.35 -22.76 -5.11
N ASN A 24 -30.20 -22.43 -6.40
CA ASN A 24 -28.90 -22.15 -7.02
C ASN A 24 -28.58 -20.64 -7.15
N ALA A 25 -29.59 -19.77 -7.24
CA ALA A 25 -29.39 -18.32 -7.30
C ALA A 25 -28.76 -17.77 -6.00
N SER A 26 -29.17 -18.29 -4.84
CA SER A 26 -28.67 -17.86 -3.52
C SER A 26 -27.20 -18.25 -3.27
N LYS A 27 -26.73 -19.39 -3.81
CA LYS A 27 -25.34 -19.83 -3.68
C LYS A 27 -24.39 -18.94 -4.48
N ASN A 28 -24.81 -18.48 -5.66
CA ASN A 28 -24.02 -17.59 -6.51
C ASN A 28 -23.98 -16.15 -5.98
N LEU A 29 -25.06 -15.64 -5.38
CA LEU A 29 -25.07 -14.37 -4.64
C LEU A 29 -24.12 -14.40 -3.43
N LYS A 30 -24.10 -15.48 -2.64
CA LYS A 30 -23.16 -15.64 -1.52
C LYS A 30 -21.71 -15.70 -1.97
N ARG A 31 -21.41 -16.38 -3.10
CA ARG A 31 -20.05 -16.41 -3.69
C ARG A 31 -19.63 -15.05 -4.25
N ASN A 32 -20.53 -14.31 -4.90
CA ASN A 32 -20.25 -12.96 -5.42
C ASN A 32 -20.06 -11.92 -4.32
N LYS A 33 -20.77 -12.02 -3.18
CA LYS A 33 -20.48 -11.19 -2.00
C LYS A 33 -19.03 -11.39 -1.52
N ARG A 34 -18.50 -12.62 -1.52
CA ARG A 34 -17.10 -12.87 -1.12
C ARG A 34 -16.07 -12.28 -2.09
N ARG A 35 -16.40 -12.11 -3.37
CA ARG A 35 -15.51 -11.55 -4.40
C ARG A 35 -15.40 -10.03 -4.37
N LEU A 36 -16.37 -9.33 -3.76
CA LEU A 36 -16.40 -7.87 -3.61
C LEU A 36 -15.92 -7.39 -2.23
N GLY A 37 -15.18 -8.23 -1.48
CA GLY A 37 -14.79 -7.88 -0.10
C GLY A 37 -15.93 -8.08 0.91
N GLY A 38 -16.65 -9.21 0.77
CA GLY A 38 -17.79 -9.58 1.60
C GLY A 38 -17.43 -9.74 3.07
N GLY A 39 -17.62 -8.66 3.82
CA GLY A 39 -17.32 -8.55 5.24
C GLY A 39 -16.74 -7.18 5.55
N GLY A 40 -17.40 -6.11 5.05
CA GLY A 40 -17.05 -4.76 5.49
C GLY A 40 -17.14 -4.69 7.02
N LEU A 41 -16.24 -3.90 7.62
CA LEU A 41 -16.26 -3.61 9.06
C LEU A 41 -17.70 -3.25 9.47
N SER A 42 -18.17 -3.77 10.61
CA SER A 42 -19.48 -3.40 11.14
C SER A 42 -19.57 -1.88 11.25
N LEU A 43 -20.77 -1.31 11.10
CA LEU A 43 -20.97 0.13 11.25
C LEU A 43 -20.41 0.62 12.60
N GLU A 44 -20.55 -0.20 13.63
CA GLU A 44 -19.94 -0.01 14.95
C GLU A 44 -18.41 0.01 14.89
N ALA A 45 -17.76 -0.90 14.17
CA ALA A 45 -16.30 -0.90 14.00
C ALA A 45 -15.83 0.34 13.22
N PHE A 46 -16.58 0.80 12.22
CA PHE A 46 -16.28 2.03 11.49
C PHE A 46 -16.45 3.27 12.37
N ALA A 47 -17.54 3.36 13.12
CA ALA A 47 -17.80 4.42 14.08
C ALA A 47 -16.70 4.45 15.16
N ASN A 48 -16.33 3.29 15.71
CA ASN A 48 -15.25 3.15 16.69
C ASN A 48 -13.87 3.51 16.12
N LEU A 49 -13.60 3.26 14.84
CA LEU A 49 -12.35 3.66 14.18
C LEU A 49 -12.27 5.19 13.99
N LYS A 50 -13.41 5.87 13.82
CA LYS A 50 -13.51 7.32 13.70
C LYS A 50 -13.61 8.03 15.05
N SER A 51 -14.24 7.42 16.05
CA SER A 51 -14.49 8.00 17.38
C SER A 51 -13.34 7.77 18.37
N LYS A 52 -12.60 6.66 18.24
CA LYS A 52 -11.36 6.46 19.00
C LYS A 52 -10.28 7.31 18.34
N SER A 53 -9.85 8.37 19.03
CA SER A 53 -8.63 9.11 18.71
C SER A 53 -7.39 8.26 19.01
N ASN A 54 -7.35 7.04 18.48
CA ASN A 54 -6.22 6.14 18.66
C ASN A 54 -5.04 6.80 17.96
N GLY A 55 -4.13 7.36 18.75
CA GLY A 55 -2.91 8.02 18.28
C GLY A 55 -2.19 7.07 17.34
N TYR A 56 -2.27 7.37 16.05
CA TYR A 56 -1.66 6.56 15.02
C TYR A 56 -0.15 6.53 15.25
N ASN A 57 0.33 5.46 15.91
CA ASN A 57 1.74 5.25 16.17
C ASN A 57 2.29 4.26 15.13
N PRO A 58 2.97 4.75 14.08
CA PRO A 58 3.47 3.88 13.02
C PRO A 58 4.50 2.86 13.52
N ALA A 59 5.18 3.12 14.64
CA ALA A 59 6.17 2.19 15.20
C ALA A 59 5.50 0.94 15.78
N ILE A 60 4.37 1.09 16.49
CA ILE A 60 3.63 -0.04 17.08
C ILE A 60 3.06 -0.92 15.96
N ILE A 61 2.48 -0.30 14.93
CA ILE A 61 1.92 -1.01 13.77
C ILE A 61 3.01 -1.79 13.02
N LYS A 62 4.19 -1.18 12.83
CA LYS A 62 5.34 -1.87 12.22
C LYS A 62 5.77 -3.09 13.05
N LYS A 63 5.92 -2.94 14.37
CA LYS A 63 6.28 -4.05 15.28
C LYS A 63 5.26 -5.19 15.21
N GLN A 64 3.96 -4.89 15.21
CA GLN A 64 2.92 -5.91 15.09
C GLN A 64 2.98 -6.66 13.75
N ARG A 65 3.21 -5.93 12.64
CA ARG A 65 3.35 -6.54 11.30
C ARG A 65 4.58 -7.45 11.21
N GLU A 66 5.70 -7.00 11.78
CA GLU A 66 6.94 -7.78 11.82
C GLU A 66 6.78 -9.03 12.68
N PHE A 67 6.19 -8.91 13.87
CA PHE A 67 5.88 -10.04 14.74
C PHE A 67 5.05 -11.10 14.00
N TYR A 68 3.99 -10.69 13.30
CA TYR A 68 3.15 -11.61 12.52
C TYR A 68 3.90 -12.27 11.37
N LYS A 69 4.72 -11.51 10.62
CA LYS A 69 5.59 -12.07 9.58
C LYS A 69 6.54 -13.13 10.14
N ASN A 70 7.19 -12.81 11.26
CA ASN A 70 8.16 -13.71 11.89
C ASN A 70 7.47 -14.98 12.42
N ALA A 71 6.31 -14.86 13.07
CA ALA A 71 5.52 -16.01 13.52
C ALA A 71 5.13 -16.93 12.34
N LYS A 72 4.78 -16.35 11.19
CA LYS A 72 4.50 -17.10 9.96
C LYS A 72 5.74 -17.84 9.44
N TYR A 73 6.90 -17.19 9.44
CA TYR A 73 8.15 -17.83 9.03
C TYR A 73 8.58 -18.95 9.97
N ILE A 74 8.50 -18.74 11.28
CA ILE A 74 8.78 -19.78 12.29
C ILE A 74 7.83 -20.97 12.10
N SER A 75 6.54 -20.71 11.88
CA SER A 75 5.56 -21.77 11.63
C SER A 75 5.87 -22.55 10.35
N LYS A 76 6.29 -21.84 9.28
CA LYS A 76 6.70 -22.47 8.02
C LYS A 76 7.95 -23.34 8.23
N TYR A 77 8.96 -22.82 8.92
CA TYR A 77 10.19 -23.53 9.22
C TYR A 77 9.94 -24.78 10.07
N LYS A 78 9.16 -24.67 11.16
CA LYS A 78 8.76 -25.81 11.98
C LYS A 78 8.00 -26.89 11.20
N LYS A 79 7.20 -26.50 10.19
CA LYS A 79 6.53 -27.46 9.30
C LYS A 79 7.51 -28.19 8.37
N VAL A 80 8.59 -27.54 7.94
CA VAL A 80 9.63 -28.17 7.12
C VAL A 80 10.47 -29.10 7.99
N LEU A 81 10.93 -28.64 9.16
CA LEU A 81 11.65 -29.48 10.12
C LEU A 81 10.88 -30.73 10.51
N LYS A 82 9.58 -30.64 10.80
CA LYS A 82 8.75 -31.81 11.10
C LYS A 82 8.65 -32.82 9.95
N LYS A 83 8.83 -32.38 8.70
CA LYS A 83 8.87 -33.27 7.54
C LYS A 83 10.24 -33.94 7.40
N GLU A 84 11.30 -33.28 7.84
CA GLU A 84 12.67 -33.79 7.82
C GLU A 84 12.97 -34.70 9.03
N GLU A 85 12.39 -34.42 10.20
CA GLU A 85 12.54 -35.20 11.45
C GLU A 85 11.68 -36.47 11.49
N LEU A 86 10.73 -36.65 10.57
CA LEU A 86 10.08 -37.95 10.38
C LEU A 86 11.04 -38.83 9.56
N PRO A 87 11.68 -39.85 10.15
CA PRO A 87 12.45 -40.80 9.37
C PRO A 87 11.45 -41.57 8.51
N ASN A 88 11.60 -41.48 7.19
CA ASN A 88 11.40 -42.54 6.17
C ASN A 88 10.32 -43.66 6.32
N GLU A 89 9.33 -43.60 7.21
CA GLU A 89 8.41 -44.72 7.47
C GLU A 89 7.00 -44.53 6.88
N LEU A 90 6.71 -43.37 6.26
CA LEU A 90 5.44 -43.16 5.53
C LEU A 90 5.66 -42.65 4.10
N SER A 91 6.79 -43.01 3.49
CA SER A 91 7.05 -42.76 2.06
C SER A 91 6.32 -43.72 1.14
N MET A 92 5.01 -43.96 1.36
CA MET A 92 4.05 -44.44 0.34
C MET A 92 2.61 -44.08 0.75
N LYS A 93 2.30 -42.78 0.81
CA LYS A 93 0.93 -42.31 0.58
C LYS A 93 0.96 -40.99 -0.17
N ILE A 94 1.33 -41.10 -1.44
CA ILE A 94 0.98 -40.09 -2.44
C ILE A 94 -0.53 -40.17 -2.58
N GLU A 95 -1.24 -39.17 -2.08
CA GLU A 95 -2.65 -38.94 -2.42
C GLU A 95 -2.63 -38.14 -3.75
N PRO A 96 -2.98 -38.74 -4.90
CA PRO A 96 -3.28 -37.95 -6.08
C PRO A 96 -4.67 -37.35 -5.86
N LEU A 97 -4.74 -36.03 -5.80
CA LEU A 97 -5.99 -35.31 -5.94
C LEU A 97 -6.44 -35.49 -7.40
N GLU A 98 -7.43 -36.37 -7.60
CA GLU A 98 -8.13 -36.63 -8.85
C GLU A 98 -8.74 -35.34 -9.40
N ASP A 99 -8.52 -35.08 -10.69
CA ASP A 99 -9.54 -34.52 -11.59
C ASP A 99 -9.39 -35.27 -12.92
N ASP A 100 -10.43 -36.05 -13.24
CA ASP A 100 -10.63 -36.86 -14.44
C ASP A 100 -10.28 -36.15 -15.74
N ILE A 101 -9.41 -36.74 -16.58
CA ILE A 101 -9.64 -36.88 -18.03
C ILE A 101 -8.99 -38.18 -18.51
N GLU A 102 -9.83 -39.21 -18.66
CA GLU A 102 -9.61 -40.33 -19.57
C GLU A 102 -9.73 -39.81 -21.02
N ALA A 103 -8.67 -39.88 -21.81
CA ALA A 103 -8.74 -39.93 -23.27
C ALA A 103 -7.42 -40.50 -23.81
N LYS A 104 -7.52 -41.72 -24.34
CA LYS A 104 -6.48 -42.38 -25.15
C LYS A 104 -6.26 -41.65 -26.48
N ASP A 105 -5.10 -42.01 -27.04
CA ASP A 105 -4.66 -41.94 -28.44
C ASP A 105 -4.14 -40.64 -29.04
N ASP A 106 -2.87 -40.77 -29.42
CA ASP A 106 -2.30 -40.40 -30.72
C ASP A 106 -2.46 -38.96 -31.18
N THR A 107 -1.38 -38.19 -31.05
CA THR A 107 -0.68 -37.60 -32.21
C THR A 107 0.47 -36.73 -31.71
N GLU A 108 1.69 -37.23 -31.91
CA GLU A 108 2.91 -36.44 -31.88
C GLU A 108 2.86 -35.39 -33.00
N THR A 109 2.45 -34.13 -32.73
CA THR A 109 2.74 -32.94 -33.58
C THR A 109 2.17 -31.61 -33.04
N SER A 110 2.17 -31.34 -31.72
CA SER A 110 1.77 -30.00 -31.23
C SER A 110 2.64 -29.33 -30.16
N ALA A 111 3.66 -30.02 -29.64
CA ALA A 111 4.48 -29.50 -28.55
C ALA A 111 5.28 -28.21 -28.91
N ASN A 112 5.62 -28.02 -30.19
CA ASN A 112 6.54 -26.94 -30.61
C ASN A 112 5.89 -25.54 -30.70
N SER A 113 4.56 -25.43 -30.74
CA SER A 113 3.87 -24.13 -30.82
C SER A 113 3.58 -23.48 -29.46
N ARG A 114 3.45 -24.29 -28.39
CA ARG A 114 3.21 -23.81 -27.01
C ARG A 114 4.47 -23.19 -26.39
N VAL A 115 5.66 -23.70 -26.73
CA VAL A 115 6.94 -23.19 -26.23
C VAL A 115 7.26 -21.78 -26.77
N LYS A 116 6.95 -21.50 -28.04
CA LYS A 116 7.20 -20.18 -28.66
C LYS A 116 6.26 -19.08 -28.13
N LYS A 117 4.99 -19.40 -27.84
CA LYS A 117 4.01 -18.45 -27.28
C LYS A 117 4.35 -18.02 -25.83
N ASN A 118 4.98 -18.90 -25.05
CA ASN A 118 5.39 -18.58 -23.68
C ASN A 118 6.58 -17.61 -23.62
N LYS A 119 7.54 -17.69 -24.56
CA LYS A 119 8.71 -16.79 -24.61
C LYS A 119 8.34 -15.32 -24.86
N HIS A 120 7.33 -15.05 -25.68
CA HIS A 120 6.85 -13.68 -25.90
C HIS A 120 6.17 -13.08 -24.66
N LYS A 121 5.51 -13.91 -23.84
CA LYS A 121 4.86 -13.47 -22.59
C LYS A 121 5.87 -13.14 -21.50
N THR A 122 6.98 -13.90 -21.43
CA THR A 122 8.09 -13.63 -20.50
C THR A 122 8.90 -12.39 -20.89
N TYR A 123 9.10 -12.17 -22.19
CA TYR A 123 9.81 -10.98 -22.69
C TYR A 123 9.05 -9.68 -22.34
N LYS A 124 7.73 -9.66 -22.56
CA LYS A 124 6.86 -8.53 -22.19
C LYS A 124 6.82 -8.25 -20.69
N LEU A 125 6.98 -9.27 -19.85
CA LEU A 125 7.05 -9.10 -18.38
C LEU A 125 8.38 -8.48 -17.94
N ASN A 126 9.49 -8.86 -18.59
CA ASN A 126 10.81 -8.27 -18.33
C ASN A 126 10.85 -6.80 -18.74
N GLU A 127 10.27 -6.44 -19.89
CA GLU A 127 10.16 -5.04 -20.34
C GLU A 127 9.44 -4.16 -19.31
N LEU A 128 8.32 -4.63 -18.75
CA LEU A 128 7.57 -3.90 -17.72
C LEU A 128 8.40 -3.70 -16.44
N TYR A 129 9.23 -4.69 -16.08
CA TYR A 129 10.10 -4.61 -14.92
C TYR A 129 11.25 -3.63 -15.12
N GLU A 130 11.83 -3.60 -16.31
CA GLU A 130 12.88 -2.66 -16.69
C GLU A 130 12.36 -1.22 -16.74
N GLN A 131 11.18 -1.00 -17.33
CA GLN A 131 10.53 0.32 -17.33
C GLN A 131 10.28 0.83 -15.90
N LYS A 132 9.72 -0.02 -15.03
CA LYS A 132 9.49 0.35 -13.63
C LYS A 132 10.79 0.69 -12.89
N ARG A 133 11.86 -0.06 -13.13
CA ARG A 133 13.18 0.22 -12.53
C ARG A 133 13.71 1.57 -12.98
N GLN A 134 13.61 1.88 -14.28
CA GLN A 134 14.06 3.16 -14.82
C GLN A 134 13.26 4.34 -14.25
N GLU A 135 11.94 4.19 -14.12
CA GLU A 135 11.08 5.20 -13.48
C GLU A 135 11.45 5.41 -12.00
N ASP A 136 11.64 4.33 -11.25
CA ASP A 136 12.06 4.41 -9.85
C ASP A 136 13.45 5.07 -9.69
N GLU A 137 14.38 4.79 -10.60
CA GLU A 137 15.70 5.43 -10.62
C GLU A 137 15.63 6.92 -10.96
N ARG A 138 14.77 7.31 -11.92
CA ARG A 138 14.53 8.73 -12.23
C ARG A 138 13.91 9.46 -11.05
N ALA A 139 12.90 8.86 -10.42
CA ALA A 139 12.25 9.42 -9.23
C ALA A 139 13.23 9.57 -8.05
N ARG A 140 14.19 8.65 -7.89
CA ARG A 140 15.27 8.79 -6.90
C ARG A 140 16.17 9.97 -7.22
N LYS A 141 16.64 10.09 -8.46
CA LYS A 141 17.49 11.19 -8.91
C LYS A 141 16.82 12.55 -8.74
N GLU A 142 15.54 12.67 -9.09
CA GLU A 142 14.77 13.92 -8.90
C GLU A 142 14.66 14.30 -7.42
N ARG A 143 14.39 13.33 -6.55
CA ARG A 143 14.33 13.56 -5.09
C ARG A 143 15.68 13.98 -4.53
N GLU A 144 16.74 13.31 -4.94
CA GLU A 144 18.11 13.64 -4.53
C GLU A 144 18.50 15.04 -5.01
N ALA A 145 18.15 15.43 -6.24
CA ALA A 145 18.38 16.78 -6.74
C ALA A 145 17.63 17.84 -5.91
N ILE A 146 16.37 17.59 -5.55
CA ILE A 146 15.60 18.49 -4.68
C ILE A 146 16.25 18.62 -3.30
N ILE A 147 16.71 17.51 -2.73
CA ILE A 147 17.37 17.52 -1.42
C ILE A 147 18.68 18.31 -1.49
N GLN A 148 19.51 18.06 -2.51
CA GLN A 148 20.77 18.78 -2.71
C GLN A 148 20.53 20.28 -2.91
N ALA A 149 19.55 20.67 -3.72
CA ALA A 149 19.20 22.08 -3.90
C ALA A 149 18.75 22.73 -2.59
N LYS A 150 17.94 22.05 -1.78
CA LYS A 150 17.53 22.53 -0.45
C LYS A 150 18.72 22.64 0.51
N GLU A 151 19.63 21.68 0.49
CA GLU A 151 20.84 21.73 1.31
C GLU A 151 21.76 22.88 0.92
N GLN A 152 21.96 23.12 -0.38
CA GLN A 152 22.75 24.24 -0.88
C GLN A 152 22.13 25.58 -0.47
N ALA A 153 20.82 25.77 -0.70
CA ALA A 153 20.10 26.95 -0.26
C ALA A 153 20.22 27.18 1.26
N ARG A 154 20.14 26.11 2.05
CA ARG A 154 20.35 26.17 3.51
C ARG A 154 21.77 26.57 3.87
N LYS A 155 22.78 25.99 3.21
CA LYS A 155 24.21 26.32 3.44
C LYS A 155 24.49 27.78 3.10
N GLU A 156 23.97 28.27 1.98
CA GLU A 156 24.10 29.68 1.59
C GLU A 156 23.41 30.62 2.59
N ALA A 157 22.17 30.33 2.99
CA ALA A 157 21.47 31.12 3.99
C ALA A 157 22.21 31.14 5.33
N LEU A 158 22.75 30.00 5.76
CA LEU A 158 23.59 29.92 6.96
C LEU A 158 24.89 30.70 6.81
N PHE A 159 25.54 30.64 5.65
CA PHE A 159 26.74 31.42 5.36
C PHE A 159 26.46 32.92 5.44
N ARG A 160 25.42 33.40 4.74
CA ARG A 160 24.96 34.81 4.80
C ARG A 160 24.65 35.25 6.24
N ARG A 161 23.94 34.42 7.00
CA ARG A 161 23.65 34.72 8.42
C ARG A 161 24.93 34.82 9.25
N LYS A 162 25.88 33.90 9.06
CA LYS A 162 27.14 33.88 9.81
C LYS A 162 28.02 35.09 9.45
N THR A 163 28.11 35.46 8.18
CA THR A 163 28.89 36.62 7.74
C THR A 163 28.28 37.92 8.27
N ALA A 164 26.96 38.10 8.14
CA ALA A 164 26.25 39.25 8.71
C ALA A 164 26.47 39.34 10.24
N ARG A 165 26.31 38.21 10.96
CA ARG A 165 26.55 38.14 12.40
C ARG A 165 28.00 38.49 12.77
N LYS A 166 28.98 37.95 12.03
CA LYS A 166 30.40 38.25 12.26
C LYS A 166 30.68 39.75 12.05
N ASN A 167 30.11 40.35 11.01
CA ASN A 167 30.27 41.78 10.73
C ASN A 167 29.61 42.65 11.83
N MET A 168 28.44 42.27 12.31
CA MET A 168 27.73 42.97 13.39
C MET A 168 28.45 42.94 14.74
N PHE A 169 29.23 41.89 15.01
CA PHE A 169 30.04 41.79 16.23
C PHE A 169 31.41 42.46 16.15
N LYS A 170 31.81 43.00 14.99
CA LYS A 170 33.06 43.77 14.89
C LYS A 170 32.92 45.05 15.71
N LYS A 171 33.92 45.31 16.55
CA LYS A 171 33.98 46.47 17.44
C LYS A 171 35.21 47.32 17.13
N THR A 172 35.11 48.61 17.40
CA THR A 172 36.22 49.57 17.39
C THR A 172 37.10 49.36 18.62
N ARG A 173 38.23 50.08 18.70
CA ARG A 173 39.14 50.03 19.87
C ARG A 173 38.45 50.37 21.20
N SER A 174 37.43 51.23 21.17
CA SER A 174 36.62 51.61 22.33
C SER A 174 35.47 50.63 22.64
N GLY A 175 35.34 49.53 21.89
CA GLY A 175 34.32 48.51 22.11
C GLY A 175 32.95 48.80 21.48
N GLN A 176 32.78 49.97 20.85
CA GLN A 176 31.57 50.30 20.10
C GLN A 176 31.51 49.49 18.79
N PRO A 177 30.36 49.03 18.31
CA PRO A 177 30.32 48.31 17.05
C PRO A 177 30.67 49.21 15.86
N VAL A 178 31.36 48.63 14.89
CA VAL A 178 31.85 49.35 13.71
C VAL A 178 30.66 49.87 12.89
N MET A 179 30.57 51.20 12.74
CA MET A 179 29.41 51.85 12.13
C MET A 179 29.16 51.44 10.68
N LYS A 180 30.22 51.16 9.91
CA LYS A 180 30.10 50.67 8.52
C LYS A 180 29.12 49.49 8.41
N TYR A 181 29.36 48.43 9.18
CA TYR A 181 28.55 47.21 9.13
C TYR A 181 27.15 47.39 9.72
N ARG A 182 27.01 48.26 10.73
CA ARG A 182 25.69 48.60 11.28
C ARG A 182 24.82 49.32 10.27
N MET A 183 25.38 50.32 9.57
CA MET A 183 24.65 51.08 8.56
C MET A 183 24.26 50.18 7.38
N GLU A 184 25.16 49.33 6.90
CA GLU A 184 24.84 48.33 5.85
C GLU A 184 23.61 47.48 6.22
N GLN A 185 23.53 47.00 7.46
CA GLN A 185 22.39 46.21 7.93
C GLN A 185 21.09 47.02 8.05
N LEU A 186 21.15 48.27 8.52
CA LEU A 186 19.98 49.16 8.56
C LEU A 186 19.46 49.47 7.15
N LEU A 187 20.35 49.68 6.18
CA LEU A 187 19.97 49.90 4.80
C LEU A 187 19.35 48.64 4.19
N GLU A 188 19.93 47.46 4.45
CA GLU A 188 19.40 46.17 4.00
C GLU A 188 17.99 45.92 4.56
N THR A 189 17.74 46.22 5.84
CA THR A 189 16.42 46.03 6.47
C THR A 189 15.38 46.99 5.89
N ILE A 190 15.74 48.26 5.64
CA ILE A 190 14.86 49.25 5.00
C ILE A 190 14.54 48.83 3.56
N GLN A 191 15.52 48.38 2.78
CA GLN A 191 15.28 47.91 1.42
C GLN A 191 14.39 46.66 1.41
N ALA A 192 14.58 45.75 2.36
CA ALA A 192 13.75 44.56 2.50
C ALA A 192 12.31 44.88 2.94
N SER A 193 12.10 45.95 3.73
CA SER A 193 10.75 46.40 4.09
C SER A 193 10.04 47.10 2.93
N VAL A 194 10.76 47.80 2.05
CA VAL A 194 10.18 48.47 0.87
C VAL A 194 9.85 47.49 -0.26
N LYS A 195 10.61 46.39 -0.38
CA LYS A 195 10.37 45.36 -1.41
C LYS A 195 9.28 44.33 -1.06
N LYS A 196 8.77 44.36 0.17
CA LYS A 196 7.66 43.53 0.62
C LYS A 196 6.34 44.24 0.38
#